data_AF-A0A9D4MVW4-F1
#
_entry.id   AF-A0A9D4MVW4-F1
#
_cell.length_a   1.000
_cell.length_b   1.000
_cell.length_c   1.000
_cell.angle_alpha   90.00
_cell.angle_beta   90.00
_cell.angle_gamma   90.00
#
_symmetry.space_group_name_H-M   'P 1'
#
loop_
_entity.id
_entity.type
_entity.pdbx_description
1 polymer ?
#
loop_
_entity_poly.entity_id
_entity_poly.type
_entity_poly.pdbx_seq_one_letter_code
_entity_poly.pdbx_strand_id
1 'polypeptide(L)'
;MDDTTNHYVANCADTSCDTTNHYVANCVDTSCDTTNHYVANCADTSCDTTNHNVANCADTTCETTNHYVANCADTSCDTTNHCVANCADTSCVCNKSNR
;
A
#
# COMPACT_ATOMS: atom_id res chain seq x y z
N MET A 1 7.65 -5.02 -22.96
CA MET A 1 7.03 -4.50 -21.74
C MET A 1 5.70 -5.20 -21.66
N ASP A 2 5.61 -6.23 -20.84
CA ASP A 2 4.33 -6.91 -20.61
C ASP A 2 3.49 -5.93 -19.80
N ASP A 3 2.62 -5.21 -20.50
CA ASP A 3 1.67 -4.27 -19.92
C ASP A 3 0.59 -5.11 -19.23
N THR A 4 0.99 -5.78 -18.15
CA THR A 4 0.09 -6.62 -17.36
C THR A 4 -0.82 -5.68 -16.61
N THR A 5 -2.08 -5.64 -17.03
CA THR A 5 -3.11 -4.88 -16.33
C THR A 5 -3.24 -5.32 -14.86
N ASN A 6 -2.90 -6.57 -14.55
CA ASN A 6 -2.94 -7.12 -13.21
C ASN A 6 -1.73 -8.00 -12.90
N HIS A 7 -1.13 -7.84 -11.74
CA HIS A 7 -0.07 -8.69 -11.21
C HIS A 7 -0.45 -9.23 -9.82
N TYR A 8 -0.21 -10.52 -9.60
CA TYR A 8 -0.58 -11.22 -8.38
C TYR A 8 0.65 -11.94 -7.82
N VAL A 9 0.97 -11.65 -6.57
CA VAL A 9 2.13 -12.21 -5.88
C VAL A 9 1.69 -12.79 -4.54
N ALA A 10 2.18 -13.99 -4.24
CA ALA A 10 1.91 -14.62 -2.96
C ALA A 10 3.12 -15.42 -2.47
N ASN A 11 3.34 -15.41 -1.15
CA ASN A 11 4.39 -16.19 -0.49
C ASN A 11 5.79 -15.89 -1.05
N CYS A 12 6.12 -14.60 -1.13
CA CYS A 12 7.38 -14.11 -1.66
C CYS A 12 8.23 -13.47 -0.56
N ALA A 13 9.55 -13.51 -0.71
CA ALA A 13 10.40 -12.71 0.17
C ALA A 13 10.33 -11.23 -0.23
N ASP A 14 10.47 -10.97 -1.52
CA ASP A 14 10.53 -9.62 -2.08
C ASP A 14 9.78 -9.62 -3.41
N THR A 15 9.08 -8.53 -3.70
CA THR A 15 8.45 -8.31 -4.99
C THR A 15 8.49 -6.85 -5.38
N SER A 16 8.71 -6.63 -6.68
CA SER A 16 8.57 -5.33 -7.29
C SER A 16 7.91 -5.42 -8.65
N CYS A 17 7.02 -4.47 -8.94
CA CYS A 17 6.36 -4.39 -10.22
C CYS A 17 5.93 -2.96 -10.57
N ASP A 18 5.69 -2.74 -11.86
CA ASP A 18 5.03 -1.57 -12.43
C ASP A 18 3.84 -2.09 -13.25
N THR A 19 2.63 -1.93 -12.71
CA THR A 19 1.38 -2.46 -13.32
C THR A 19 0.17 -1.59 -12.97
N THR A 20 -0.95 -1.76 -13.68
CA THR A 20 -2.18 -1.03 -13.30
C THR A 20 -2.72 -1.49 -11.95
N ASN A 21 -2.78 -2.80 -11.71
CA ASN A 21 -3.29 -3.36 -10.45
C ASN A 21 -2.33 -4.41 -9.90
N HIS A 22 -1.97 -4.28 -8.63
CA HIS A 22 -1.11 -5.25 -7.95
C HIS A 22 -1.74 -5.77 -6.67
N TYR A 23 -1.66 -7.09 -6.50
CA TYR A 23 -2.22 -7.80 -5.36
C TYR A 23 -1.12 -8.65 -4.73
N VAL A 24 -0.82 -8.37 -3.47
CA VAL A 24 0.24 -9.04 -2.71
C VAL A 24 -0.32 -9.67 -1.45
N ALA A 25 0.04 -10.93 -1.20
CA ALA A 25 -0.33 -11.63 0.00
C ALA A 25 0.85 -12.41 0.60
N ASN A 26 1.05 -12.29 1.91
CA ASN A 26 2.08 -13.05 2.64
C ASN A 26 3.48 -12.83 2.05
N CYS A 27 3.88 -11.57 1.85
CA CYS A 27 5.24 -11.23 1.43
C CYS A 27 6.00 -10.51 2.52
N VAL A 28 7.34 -10.53 2.50
CA VAL A 28 8.12 -9.79 3.50
C VAL A 28 8.24 -8.34 3.07
N ASP A 29 8.82 -8.09 1.91
CA ASP A 29 9.00 -6.75 1.33
C ASP A 29 8.20 -6.63 0.02
N THR A 30 7.68 -5.43 -0.24
CA THR A 30 6.91 -5.12 -1.44
C THR A 30 7.17 -3.68 -1.85
N SER A 31 7.69 -3.49 -3.07
CA SER A 31 7.95 -2.18 -3.66
C SER A 31 7.34 -2.04 -5.05
N CYS A 32 6.29 -1.24 -5.22
CA CYS A 32 5.62 -1.12 -6.52
C CYS A 32 5.10 0.28 -6.85
N ASP A 33 5.03 0.58 -8.15
CA ASP A 33 4.34 1.75 -8.71
C ASP A 33 3.11 1.24 -9.47
N THR A 34 1.92 1.60 -9.01
CA THR A 34 0.68 1.08 -9.60
C THR A 34 -0.50 2.03 -9.48
N THR A 35 -1.55 1.85 -10.27
CA THR A 35 -2.79 2.61 -10.02
C THR A 35 -3.51 2.12 -8.76
N ASN A 36 -3.65 0.80 -8.61
CA ASN A 36 -4.31 0.19 -7.46
C ASN A 36 -3.44 -0.89 -6.84
N HIS A 37 -3.18 -0.79 -5.54
CA HIS A 37 -2.39 -1.77 -4.80
C HIS A 37 -3.15 -2.31 -3.59
N TYR A 38 -3.17 -3.64 -3.48
CA TYR A 38 -3.81 -4.36 -2.39
C TYR A 38 -2.79 -5.27 -1.71
N VAL A 39 -2.57 -5.05 -0.42
CA VAL A 39 -1.58 -5.78 0.37
C VAL A 39 -2.24 -6.42 1.57
N ALA A 40 -1.96 -7.70 1.78
CA ALA A 40 -2.37 -8.43 2.96
C ALA A 40 -1.21 -9.20 3.57
N ASN A 41 -1.06 -9.09 4.90
CA ASN A 41 -0.06 -9.84 5.68
C ASN A 41 1.36 -9.64 5.14
N CYS A 42 1.82 -8.39 5.01
CA CYS A 42 3.21 -8.10 4.64
C CYS A 42 3.99 -7.52 5.81
N ALA A 43 5.32 -7.68 5.83
CA ALA A 43 6.11 -7.03 6.86
C ALA A 43 6.24 -5.54 6.51
N ASP A 44 6.84 -5.26 5.36
CA ASP A 44 7.13 -3.91 4.90
C ASP A 44 6.50 -3.68 3.53
N THR A 45 5.97 -2.49 3.31
CA THR A 45 5.36 -2.09 2.04
C THR A 45 5.73 -0.66 1.70
N SER A 46 6.28 -0.46 0.51
CA SER A 46 6.60 0.85 -0.05
C SER A 46 5.98 1.00 -1.42
N CYS A 47 5.09 1.98 -1.63
CA CYS A 47 4.46 2.11 -2.95
C CYS A 47 4.00 3.52 -3.29
N ASP A 48 4.09 3.87 -4.58
CA ASP A 48 3.43 5.04 -5.17
C ASP A 48 2.18 4.55 -5.91
N THR A 49 1.00 4.98 -5.46
CA THR A 49 -0.25 4.52 -6.07
C THR A 49 -1.41 5.50 -6.03
N THR A 50 -2.40 5.36 -6.91
CA THR A 50 -3.63 6.17 -6.75
C THR A 50 -4.47 5.67 -5.57
N ASN A 51 -4.69 4.35 -5.47
CA ASN A 51 -5.46 3.73 -4.41
C ASN A 51 -4.67 2.61 -3.76
N HIS A 52 -4.50 2.70 -2.44
CA HIS A 52 -3.80 1.68 -1.66
C HIS A 52 -4.67 1.14 -0.54
N ASN A 53 -4.75 -0.18 -0.44
CA ASN A 53 -5.44 -0.88 0.62
C ASN A 53 -4.51 -1.89 1.29
N VAL A 54 -4.28 -1.71 2.58
CA VAL A 54 -3.38 -2.53 3.38
C VAL A 54 -4.09 -3.14 4.56
N ALA A 55 -3.89 -4.44 4.75
CA ALA A 55 -4.35 -5.16 5.92
C ALA A 55 -3.21 -5.96 6.56
N ASN A 56 -3.08 -5.85 7.88
CA ASN A 56 -2.13 -6.62 8.68
C ASN A 56 -0.67 -6.45 8.20
N CYS A 57 -0.18 -5.22 8.08
CA CYS A 57 1.23 -4.97 7.77
C CYS A 57 2.02 -4.40 8.95
N ALA A 58 3.32 -4.69 9.05
CA ALA A 58 4.11 -4.12 10.13
C ALA A 58 4.42 -2.65 9.84
N ASP A 59 5.08 -2.36 8.73
CA ASP A 59 5.38 -1.02 8.25
C ASP A 59 4.73 -0.79 6.87
N THR A 60 4.26 0.43 6.64
CA THR A 60 3.68 0.84 5.37
C THR A 60 4.07 2.28 5.09
N THR A 61 4.78 2.50 4.01
CA THR A 61 5.08 3.84 3.47
C THR A 61 4.43 3.96 2.09
N CYS A 62 3.56 4.95 1.89
CA CYS A 62 2.99 5.16 0.56
C CYS A 62 2.75 6.62 0.19
N GLU A 63 2.91 6.93 -1.09
CA GLU A 63 2.45 8.18 -1.69
C GLU A 63 1.18 7.88 -2.46
N THR A 64 0.02 8.37 -2.00
CA THR A 64 -1.24 7.98 -2.63
C THR A 64 -2.35 9.00 -2.64
N THR A 65 -3.32 8.87 -3.54
CA THR A 65 -4.52 9.73 -3.47
C THR A 65 -5.49 9.25 -2.39
N ASN A 66 -5.77 7.95 -2.37
CA ASN A 66 -6.66 7.31 -1.39
C ASN A 66 -5.95 6.15 -0.71
N HIS A 67 -5.95 6.17 0.62
CA HIS A 67 -5.29 5.14 1.42
C HIS A 67 -6.22 4.57 2.49
N TYR A 68 -6.31 3.25 2.53
CA TYR A 68 -7.05 2.47 3.51
C TYR A 68 -6.10 1.51 4.21
N VAL A 69 -5.98 1.64 5.53
CA VAL A 69 -5.10 0.77 6.32
C VAL A 69 -5.86 0.18 7.50
N ALA A 70 -5.69 -1.12 7.70
CA ALA A 70 -6.22 -1.83 8.84
C ALA A 70 -5.12 -2.68 9.51
N ASN A 71 -5.07 -2.61 10.83
CA ASN A 71 -4.21 -3.45 11.67
C ASN A 71 -2.71 -3.35 11.31
N CYS A 72 -2.15 -2.15 11.25
CA CYS A 72 -0.72 -1.98 11.01
C CYS A 72 0.06 -1.54 12.26
N ALA A 73 1.35 -1.82 12.34
CA ALA A 73 2.14 -1.29 13.46
C ALA A 73 2.46 0.18 13.20
N ASP A 74 3.15 0.45 12.09
CA ASP A 74 3.54 1.79 11.66
C ASP A 74 2.97 2.08 10.27
N THR A 75 2.58 3.33 10.04
CA THR A 75 2.08 3.77 8.74
C THR A 75 2.52 5.21 8.48
N SER A 76 3.21 5.41 7.36
CA SER A 76 3.55 6.70 6.80
C SER A 76 2.83 6.89 5.47
N CYS A 77 2.15 8.01 5.29
CA CYS A 77 1.51 8.29 4.01
C CYS A 77 1.38 9.77 3.68
N ASP A 78 1.59 10.13 2.41
CA ASP A 78 1.20 11.43 1.86
C ASP A 78 -0.06 11.23 1.03
N THR A 79 -1.21 11.72 1.51
CA THR A 79 -2.48 11.46 0.84
C THR A 79 -3.47 12.61 0.84
N THR A 80 -4.42 12.53 -0.11
CA THR A 80 -5.58 13.42 -0.11
C THR A 80 -6.69 12.87 0.80
N ASN A 81 -6.98 11.57 0.70
CA ASN A 81 -7.97 10.89 1.53
C ASN A 81 -7.35 9.70 2.25
N HIS A 82 -7.68 9.56 3.54
CA HIS A 82 -7.07 8.55 4.39
C HIS A 82 -8.07 7.95 5.39
N CYS A 83 -8.06 6.63 5.52
CA CYS A 83 -8.82 5.90 6.54
C CYS A 83 -7.91 4.87 7.21
N VAL A 84 -7.76 4.96 8.53
CA VAL A 84 -6.95 4.05 9.33
C VAL A 84 -7.76 3.46 10.46
N ALA A 85 -7.64 2.15 10.62
CA ALA A 85 -8.18 1.43 11.75
C ALA A 85 -7.08 0.59 12.41
N ASN A 86 -7.05 0.60 13.74
CA ASN A 86 -6.20 -0.28 14.55
C ASN A 86 -4.70 -0.21 14.20
N CYS A 87 -4.18 0.99 13.91
CA CYS A 87 -2.74 1.18 13.77
C CYS A 87 -2.10 1.67 15.06
N ALA A 88 -0.89 1.20 15.37
CA ALA A 88 -0.20 1.58 16.61
C ALA A 88 0.43 2.98 16.49
N ASP A 89 1.06 3.27 15.35
CA ASP A 89 1.53 4.60 14.94
C ASP A 89 1.00 4.93 13.54
N THR A 90 0.75 6.21 13.30
CA THR A 90 0.29 6.71 12.01
C THR A 90 0.77 8.15 11.81
N SER A 91 1.69 8.33 10.87
CA SER A 91 2.16 9.63 10.40
C SER A 91 1.67 9.86 8.98
N CYS A 92 0.45 10.37 8.86
CA CYS A 92 -0.12 10.66 7.55
C CYS A 92 -0.39 12.15 7.34
N VAL A 93 0.17 12.67 6.25
CA VAL A 93 -0.05 14.05 5.80
C VAL A 93 -1.30 14.05 4.94
N CYS A 94 -2.41 14.48 5.53
CA CYS A 94 -3.65 14.69 4.79
C CYS A 94 -3.65 16.11 4.22
N ASN A 95 -3.39 16.26 2.92
CA ASN A 95 -3.69 17.49 2.21
C ASN A 95 -5.21 17.57 2.09
N LYS A 96 -5.86 18.21 3.08
CA LYS A 96 -7.30 18.48 3.08
C LYS A 96 -7.66 19.24 1.80
N SER A 97 -8.09 18.52 0.77
CA SER A 97 -8.85 19.11 -0.31
C SER A 97 -10.21 19.48 0.28
N ASN A 98 -10.34 20.75 0.68
CA ASN A 98 -11.61 21.37 1.07
C ASN A 98 -12.70 20.94 0.07
N ARG A 99 -13.69 20.19 0.55
CA ARG A 99 -15.03 20.13 -0.05
C ARG A 99 -16.01 20.75 0.92
#